data_AF-A0A2Z5ZDN6-F1
#
_entry.id   AF-A0A2Z5ZDN6-F1
#
_cell.length_a   1.000
_cell.length_b   1.000
_cell.length_c   1.000
_cell.angle_alpha   90.00
_cell.angle_beta   90.00
_cell.angle_gamma   90.00
#
_symmetry.space_group_name_H-M   'P 1'
#
loop_
_entity.id
_entity.type
_entity.pdbx_description
1 polymer ?
#
loop_
_entity_poly.entity_id
_entity_poly.type
_entity_poly.pdbx_seq_one_letter_code
_entity_poly.pdbx_strand_id
1 'polypeptide(L)' 'MQAGKNNALQTGGNGPSLTREQFTQAYHDMLLIRRFEEKAGQLYGMGLIGGFCHLYIGQEAVVIGIQMALKEGIS' A
#
# COMPACT_ATOMS: atom_id res chain seq x y z
N MET A 1 29.37 20.01 12.27
CA MET A 1 27.94 20.26 11.99
C MET A 1 27.30 18.92 11.62
N GLN A 2 26.60 18.26 12.54
CA GLN A 2 25.83 17.05 12.23
C GLN A 2 24.36 17.47 12.07
N ALA A 3 23.84 17.41 10.86
CA ALA A 3 22.43 17.60 10.56
C ALA A 3 21.70 16.25 10.57
N GLY A 4 20.48 16.23 11.13
CA GLY A 4 19.46 15.24 10.76
C GLY A 4 19.42 13.94 11.55
N LYS A 5 19.31 13.99 12.88
CA LYS A 5 18.61 12.93 13.62
C LYS A 5 17.14 13.34 13.73
N ASN A 6 16.21 12.40 13.54
CA ASN A 6 14.75 12.45 13.81
C ASN A 6 13.83 12.50 12.57
N ASN A 7 13.56 11.36 11.93
CA ASN A 7 12.44 11.24 10.97
C ASN A 7 11.65 9.91 11.05
N ALA A 8 11.92 9.09 12.08
CA ALA A 8 11.15 7.87 12.35
C ALA A 8 9.91 8.22 13.18
N LEU A 9 8.72 7.85 12.71
CA LEU A 9 7.50 7.94 13.52
C LEU A 9 7.46 6.71 14.43
N GLN A 10 7.66 6.92 15.72
CA GLN A 10 7.51 5.89 16.74
C GLN A 10 6.01 5.70 17.02
N THR A 11 5.42 4.61 16.54
CA THR A 11 4.16 4.11 17.09
C THR A 11 4.51 3.29 18.33
N GLY A 12 3.78 3.48 19.44
CA GLY A 12 4.11 2.89 20.75
C GLY A 12 3.91 1.37 20.87
N GLY A 13 4.19 0.59 19.82
CA GLY A 13 4.05 -0.87 19.79
C GLY A 13 5.30 -1.57 19.26
N ASN A 14 5.42 -2.88 19.51
CA ASN A 14 6.53 -3.76 19.12
C ASN A 14 6.66 -4.00 17.59
N GLY A 15 6.29 -3.02 16.75
CA GLY A 15 6.33 -3.12 15.29
C GLY A 15 7.60 -2.54 14.67
N PRO A 16 7.87 -2.80 13.39
CA PRO A 16 8.97 -2.19 12.66
C PRO A 16 8.83 -0.65 12.64
N SER A 17 9.91 0.06 12.95
CA SER A 17 9.94 1.52 12.87
C SER A 17 9.97 1.97 11.41
N LEU A 18 8.93 2.68 10.98
CA LEU A 18 8.82 3.24 9.64
C LEU A 18 9.08 4.76 9.67
N THR A 19 9.68 5.29 8.60
CA THR A 19 9.84 6.73 8.43
C THR A 19 8.51 7.37 8.00
N ARG A 20 8.42 8.70 8.17
CA ARG A 20 7.26 9.47 7.69
C ARG A 20 7.02 9.28 6.18
N GLU A 21 8.10 9.20 5.41
CA GLU A 21 8.05 9.02 3.97
C GLU A 21 7.50 7.64 3.62
N GLN A 22 7.94 6.60 4.32
CA GLN A 22 7.43 5.24 4.15
C GLN A 22 5.93 5.15 4.47
N PHE A 23 5.48 5.78 5.55
CA PHE A 23 4.04 5.84 5.87
C PHE A 23 3.23 6.58 4.81
N THR A 24 3.74 7.71 4.33
CA THR A 24 3.09 8.51 3.28
C THR A 24 2.99 7.70 1.99
N GLN A 25 4.07 7.04 1.60
CA GLN A 25 4.10 6.20 0.41
C GLN A 25 3.12 5.02 0.52
N ALA A 26 3.16 4.28 1.63
CA ALA A 26 2.25 3.17 1.88
C ALA A 26 0.77 3.60 1.79
N TYR A 27 0.44 4.77 2.31
CA TYR A 27 -0.91 5.32 2.20
C TYR A 27 -1.30 5.66 0.75
N HIS A 28 -0.40 6.29 0.00
CA HIS A 28 -0.63 6.57 -1.43
C HIS A 28 -0.84 5.28 -2.24
N ASP A 29 -0.04 4.25 -1.98
CA ASP A 29 -0.14 2.98 -2.70
C ASP A 29 -1.46 2.26 -2.38
N MET A 30 -1.89 2.25 -1.11
CA MET A 30 -3.20 1.72 -0.73
C MET A 30 -4.35 2.47 -1.43
N LEU A 31 -4.29 3.81 -1.50
CA LEU A 31 -5.29 4.59 -2.20
C LEU A 31 -5.30 4.31 -3.70
N LEU A 32 -4.14 4.14 -4.30
CA LEU A 32 -4.01 3.81 -5.72
C LEU A 32 -4.70 2.48 -6.02
N ILE A 33 -4.42 1.44 -5.23
CA ILE A 33 -5.07 0.12 -5.36
C ILE A 33 -6.58 0.27 -5.22
N ARG A 34 -7.05 0.96 -4.17
CA ARG A 34 -8.49 1.19 -3.97
C ARG A 34 -9.14 1.84 -5.19
N ARG A 35 -8.54 2.89 -5.74
CA ARG A 35 -9.11 3.61 -6.90
C ARG A 35 -9.11 2.77 -8.16
N PHE A 36 -8.08 1.97 -8.37
CA PHE A 36 -8.03 1.03 -9.47
C PHE A 36 -9.16 0.00 -9.36
N GLU A 37 -9.32 -0.61 -8.19
CA GLU A 37 -10.34 -1.62 -7.92
C GLU A 37 -11.77 -1.04 -8.01
N GLU A 38 -12.01 0.16 -7.50
CA GLU A 38 -13.27 0.87 -7.67
C GLU A 38 -13.60 1.10 -9.15
N LYS A 39 -12.59 1.48 -9.96
CA LYS A 39 -12.79 1.70 -11.39
C LYS A 39 -13.03 0.39 -12.13
N ALA A 40 -12.32 -0.68 -11.78
CA ALA A 40 -12.55 -2.01 -12.32
C ALA A 40 -13.98 -2.48 -12.00
N GLY A 41 -14.44 -2.30 -10.76
CA GLY A 41 -15.81 -2.60 -10.35
C GLY A 41 -16.86 -1.81 -11.14
N GLN A 42 -16.62 -0.52 -11.40
CA GLN A 42 -17.50 0.30 -12.25
C GLN A 42 -17.58 -0.25 -13.68
N LEU A 43 -16.44 -0.52 -14.31
CA LEU A 43 -16.38 -1.02 -15.68
C LEU A 43 -17.01 -2.42 -15.80
N TYR A 44 -16.85 -3.26 -14.78
CA TYR A 44 -17.53 -4.54 -14.69
C TYR A 44 -19.04 -4.38 -14.57
N GLY A 45 -19.52 -3.49 -13.72
CA GLY A 45 -20.95 -3.16 -13.61
C GLY A 45 -21.57 -2.60 -14.90
N MET A 46 -20.75 -1.95 -15.73
CA MET A 46 -21.14 -1.47 -17.07
C MET A 46 -21.07 -2.56 -18.15
N GLY A 47 -20.63 -3.78 -17.82
CA GLY A 47 -20.46 -4.88 -18.76
C GLY A 47 -19.26 -4.75 -19.70
N LEU A 48 -18.33 -3.81 -19.41
CA LEU A 48 -17.13 -3.58 -20.22
C LEU A 48 -15.98 -4.54 -19.88
N ILE A 49 -16.10 -5.29 -18.78
CA ILE A 49 -15.19 -6.36 -18.38
C ILE A 49 -15.98 -7.67 -18.39
N GLY A 50 -15.59 -8.61 -19.26
CA GLY A 50 -16.24 -9.91 -19.37
C GLY A 50 -15.71 -10.93 -18.35
N GLY A 51 -16.55 -11.91 -17.98
CA GLY A 51 -16.17 -13.00 -17.06
C GLY A 51 -16.37 -12.63 -15.59
N PHE A 52 -15.38 -12.96 -14.75
CA PHE A 52 -15.41 -12.69 -13.31
C PHE A 52 -14.48 -11.54 -12.96
N CYS A 53 -14.92 -10.65 -12.08
CA CYS A 53 -14.12 -9.55 -11.54
C CYS A 53 -14.00 -9.72 -10.02
N HIS A 54 -12.82 -10.16 -9.57
CA HIS A 54 -12.51 -10.28 -8.15
C HIS A 54 -11.85 -9.00 -7.67
N LEU A 55 -12.54 -8.28 -6.79
CA LEU A 55 -12.03 -7.02 -6.27
C LEU A 55 -11.25 -7.23 -4.97
N TYR A 56 -10.09 -6.59 -4.85
CA TYR A 56 -9.24 -6.63 -3.65
C TYR A 56 -9.54 -5.48 -2.65
N ILE A 57 -10.71 -4.85 -2.80
CA ILE A 57 -11.16 -3.73 -1.97
C ILE A 57 -11.19 -4.14 -0.49
N GLY A 58 -10.49 -3.36 0.34
CA GLY A 58 -10.42 -3.56 1.78
C GLY A 58 -9.26 -4.44 2.25
N GLN A 59 -8.47 -4.99 1.32
CA GLN A 59 -7.31 -5.82 1.62
C GLN A 59 -5.98 -5.13 1.27
N GLU A 60 -5.99 -3.85 0.93
CA GLU A 60 -4.81 -3.13 0.42
C GLU A 60 -3.65 -3.10 1.43
N ALA A 61 -3.95 -3.01 2.72
CA ALA A 61 -2.93 -3.03 3.76
C ALA A 61 -2.14 -4.35 3.80
N VAL A 62 -2.74 -5.46 3.37
CA VAL A 62 -2.09 -6.78 3.35
C VAL A 62 -0.97 -6.81 2.32
N VAL A 63 -1.27 -6.42 1.07
CA VAL A 63 -0.26 -6.43 -0.01
C VAL A 63 0.84 -5.41 0.23
N ILE A 64 0.49 -4.21 0.73
CA ILE A 64 1.49 -3.18 1.05
C ILE A 64 2.36 -3.62 2.22
N GLY A 65 1.78 -4.19 3.29
CA GLY A 65 2.54 -4.72 4.42
C GLY A 65 3.51 -5.84 4.00
N ILE A 66 3.10 -6.73 3.10
CA ILE A 66 3.97 -7.77 2.54
C ILE A 66 5.10 -7.13 1.73
N GLN A 67 4.80 -6.22 0.81
CA GLN A 67 5.82 -5.52 0.01
C GLN A 67 6.86 -4.81 0.86
N MET A 68 6.44 -4.13 1.93
CA MET A 68 7.33 -3.44 2.86
C MET A 68 8.20 -4.40 3.70
N ALA A 69 7.77 -5.64 3.88
CA ALA A 69 8.51 -6.67 4.63
C ALA A 69 9.44 -7.51 3.74
N LEU A 70 9.17 -7.57 2.43
CA LEU A 70 10.02 -8.24 1.47
C LEU A 70 11.33 -7.45 1.31
N LYS A 71 12.46 -8.17 1.25
CA LYS A 71 13.73 -7.59 0.81
C LYS A 71 13.79 -7.73 -0.71
N GLU A 72 14.26 -6.69 -1.40
CA GLU A 72 14.63 -6.83 -2.81
C GLU A 72 15.64 -7.99 -2.94
N GLY A 73 15.33 -8.94 -3.82
CA GLY A 73 16.17 -10.11 -4.03
C GLY A 73 17.53 -9.73 -4.62
N ILE A 74 18.59 -10.40 -4.16
CA ILE A 74 19.91 -10.41 -4.81
C ILE A 74 19.71 -11.14 -6.15
N SER A 75 19.78 -10.42 -7.27
CA SER A 75 19.94 -11.01 -8.60
C SER A 75 21.39 -11.41 -8.86
#